data_AF-A0A941A8W1-F1
#
_entry.id   AF-A0A941A8W1-F1
#
_cell.length_a   1.000
_cell.length_b   1.000
_cell.length_c   1.000
_cell.angle_alpha   90.00
_cell.angle_beta   90.00
_cell.angle_gamma   90.00
#
_symmetry.space_group_name_H-M   'P 1'
#
loop_
_entity.id
_entity.type
_entity.pdbx_description
1 polymer ?
#
loop_
_entity_poly.entity_id
_entity_poly.type
_entity_poly.pdbx_seq_one_letter_code
_entity_poly.pdbx_strand_id
1 'polypeptide(L)'
;MRLYAGSSGQFVEDTVLNQIAGKLKNAFFSHFRYNPPHAEINSWQNSLIRRTANVLWEGNESFDFKILDSPQALEEAIRKKAAEGYTARMMADFCWKWSDPRPDGALEEDVVIGEYRRPWNARPEATRLAKGIPKASLWAHLPGGIDQVGCIYTAQGFEFDYAGVIYGRDLLYRFDRQDWVGDNQRSYDTVVKRSGRMDLNRSETA
;
A
#
# COMPACT_ATOMS: atom_id res chain seq x y z
N MET A 1 -12.83 1.72 -17.49
CA MET A 1 -14.25 1.65 -17.07
C MET A 1 -14.47 2.62 -15.92
N ARG A 2 -15.41 3.56 -16.06
CA ARG A 2 -15.72 4.54 -15.01
C ARG A 2 -17.02 4.15 -14.29
N LEU A 3 -16.89 3.52 -13.14
CA LEU A 3 -18.05 3.11 -12.32
C LEU A 3 -18.62 4.26 -11.47
N TYR A 4 -17.86 5.33 -11.25
CA TYR A 4 -18.30 6.50 -10.51
C TYR A 4 -17.76 7.80 -11.13
N ALA A 5 -18.61 8.82 -11.17
CA ALA A 5 -18.27 10.17 -11.61
C ALA A 5 -18.93 11.18 -10.66
N GLY A 6 -18.10 11.92 -9.92
CA GLY A 6 -18.52 12.90 -8.93
C GLY A 6 -17.29 13.48 -8.22
N SER A 7 -17.50 14.50 -7.39
CA SER A 7 -16.43 15.02 -6.51
C SER A 7 -16.16 14.06 -5.36
N SER A 8 -15.03 14.24 -4.67
CA SER A 8 -14.73 13.50 -3.43
C SER A 8 -15.81 13.72 -2.36
N GLY A 9 -16.33 14.95 -2.24
CA GLY A 9 -17.44 15.26 -1.33
C GLY A 9 -18.72 14.50 -1.67
N GLN A 10 -19.09 14.44 -2.95
CA GLN A 10 -20.25 13.66 -3.41
C GLN A 10 -20.07 12.17 -3.17
N PHE A 11 -18.85 11.65 -3.35
CA PHE A 11 -18.55 10.24 -3.10
C PHE A 11 -18.72 9.90 -1.61
N VAL A 12 -18.28 10.78 -0.72
CA VAL A 12 -18.46 10.63 0.73
C VAL A 12 -19.94 10.68 1.10
N GLU A 13 -20.69 11.67 0.59
CA GLU A 13 -22.12 11.79 0.81
C GLU A 13 -22.89 10.55 0.33
N ASP A 14 -22.60 10.09 -0.89
CA ASP A 14 -23.20 8.88 -1.46
C ASP A 14 -22.88 7.61 -0.65
N THR A 15 -21.73 7.58 -0.01
CA THR A 15 -21.31 6.47 0.84
C THR A 15 -22.04 6.52 2.19
N VAL A 16 -22.09 7.68 2.83
CA VAL A 16 -22.79 7.92 4.11
C VAL A 16 -24.29 7.66 3.97
N LEU A 17 -24.88 8.10 2.87
CA LEU A 17 -26.30 7.89 2.58
C LEU A 17 -26.62 6.47 2.07
N ASN A 18 -25.63 5.58 2.02
CA ASN A 18 -25.77 4.21 1.52
C ASN A 18 -26.32 4.14 0.07
N GLN A 19 -25.92 5.08 -0.77
CA GLN A 19 -26.32 5.19 -2.18
C GLN A 19 -25.23 4.72 -3.14
N ILE A 20 -23.97 4.68 -2.70
CA ILE A 20 -22.81 4.44 -3.57
C ILE A 20 -22.86 3.09 -4.29
N ALA A 21 -23.22 2.00 -3.60
CA ALA A 21 -23.32 0.69 -4.23
C ALA A 21 -24.41 0.65 -5.32
N GLY A 22 -25.51 1.39 -5.13
CA GLY A 22 -26.55 1.55 -6.15
C GLY A 22 -26.04 2.32 -7.37
N LYS A 23 -25.27 3.40 -7.15
CA LYS A 23 -24.64 4.17 -8.24
C LYS A 23 -23.64 3.33 -9.04
N LEU A 24 -22.79 2.56 -8.36
CA LEU A 24 -21.84 1.64 -8.99
C LEU A 24 -22.56 0.55 -9.81
N LYS A 25 -23.62 -0.05 -9.25
CA LYS A 25 -24.46 -1.03 -9.97
C LYS A 25 -25.05 -0.46 -11.24
N ASN A 26 -25.59 0.76 -11.18
CA ASN A 26 -26.21 1.41 -12.33
C ASN A 26 -25.19 1.78 -13.41
N ALA A 27 -24.01 2.25 -13.02
CA ALA A 27 -22.91 2.53 -13.96
C ALA A 27 -22.40 1.24 -14.63
N PHE A 28 -22.25 0.16 -13.85
CA PHE A 28 -21.87 -1.16 -14.37
C PHE A 28 -22.90 -1.66 -15.40
N PHE A 29 -24.18 -1.63 -15.06
CA PHE A 29 -25.25 -2.05 -15.97
C PHE A 29 -25.29 -1.19 -17.24
N SER A 30 -25.10 0.13 -17.11
CA SER A 30 -25.06 1.03 -18.26
C SER A 30 -23.95 0.68 -19.24
N HIS A 31 -22.78 0.27 -18.72
CA HIS A 31 -21.62 -0.07 -19.53
C HIS A 31 -21.72 -1.48 -20.14
N PHE A 32 -22.07 -2.49 -19.34
CA PHE A 32 -22.01 -3.89 -19.76
C PHE A 32 -23.36 -4.51 -20.16
N ARG A 33 -24.48 -3.83 -19.88
CA ARG A 33 -25.86 -4.26 -20.17
C ARG A 33 -26.29 -5.56 -19.48
N TYR A 34 -25.60 -5.95 -18.41
CA TYR A 34 -26.03 -6.99 -17.48
C TYR A 34 -25.74 -6.56 -16.03
N ASN A 35 -26.41 -7.19 -15.07
CA ASN A 35 -26.25 -6.86 -13.65
C ASN A 35 -24.96 -7.48 -13.07
N PRO A 36 -24.21 -6.74 -12.22
CA PRO A 36 -23.10 -7.34 -11.50
C PRO A 36 -23.61 -8.46 -10.55
N PRO A 37 -22.80 -9.49 -10.27
CA PRO A 37 -23.13 -10.53 -9.31
C PRO A 37 -23.52 -9.97 -7.94
N HIS A 38 -24.46 -10.62 -7.24
CA HIS A 38 -24.90 -10.20 -5.91
C HIS A 38 -23.74 -10.11 -4.90
N ALA A 39 -22.77 -11.01 -4.99
CA ALA A 39 -21.57 -10.97 -4.13
C ALA A 39 -20.76 -9.68 -4.34
N GLU A 40 -20.69 -9.17 -5.56
CA GLU A 40 -19.96 -7.95 -5.91
C GLU A 40 -20.68 -6.70 -5.39
N ILE A 41 -22.01 -6.64 -5.54
CA ILE A 41 -22.84 -5.57 -4.96
C ILE A 41 -22.71 -5.55 -3.43
N ASN A 42 -22.78 -6.73 -2.81
CA ASN A 42 -22.61 -6.87 -1.35
C ASN A 42 -21.21 -6.46 -0.91
N SER A 43 -20.18 -6.75 -1.71
CA SER A 43 -18.81 -6.27 -1.45
C SER A 43 -18.76 -4.74 -1.44
N TRP A 44 -19.33 -4.07 -2.44
CA TRP A 44 -19.38 -2.60 -2.47
C TRP A 44 -20.15 -2.03 -1.29
N GLN A 45 -21.30 -2.61 -0.96
CA GLN A 45 -22.07 -2.19 0.22
C GLN A 45 -21.26 -2.36 1.51
N ASN A 46 -20.70 -3.55 1.75
CA ASN A 46 -20.01 -3.85 3.00
C ASN A 46 -18.68 -3.09 3.13
N SER A 47 -17.94 -2.90 2.05
CA SER A 47 -16.65 -2.20 2.07
C SER A 47 -16.80 -0.68 2.14
N LEU A 48 -17.92 -0.13 1.69
CA LEU A 48 -18.15 1.33 1.67
C LEU A 48 -19.02 1.79 2.85
N ILE A 49 -19.94 0.97 3.35
CA ILE A 49 -20.75 1.28 4.54
C ILE A 49 -19.96 1.06 5.84
N ARG A 50 -19.01 0.11 5.86
CA ARG A 50 -18.28 -0.26 7.08
C ARG A 50 -16.96 0.51 7.14
N ARG A 51 -17.02 1.68 7.76
CA ARG A 51 -15.93 2.65 7.92
C ARG A 51 -15.38 3.21 6.60
N THR A 52 -16.13 4.15 6.00
CA THR A 52 -15.44 5.29 5.40
C THR A 52 -14.69 6.00 6.53
N ALA A 53 -13.41 5.70 6.68
CA ALA A 53 -12.45 6.47 7.47
C ALA A 53 -12.30 7.94 6.99
N ASN A 54 -13.18 8.39 6.09
CA ASN A 54 -13.24 9.74 5.53
C ASN A 54 -14.34 10.62 6.14
N VAL A 55 -14.99 10.20 7.25
CA VAL A 55 -15.97 11.04 7.97
C VAL A 55 -15.38 11.72 9.22
N LEU A 56 -14.07 11.64 9.45
CA LEU A 56 -13.38 12.38 10.53
C LEU A 56 -12.35 13.40 10.03
N TRP A 57 -12.22 13.62 8.73
CA TRP A 57 -11.26 14.60 8.23
C TRP A 57 -11.83 16.02 8.27
N GLU A 58 -11.92 16.59 9.48
CA GLU A 58 -12.31 17.99 9.72
C GLU A 58 -11.12 18.97 9.51
N GLY A 59 -10.02 18.51 8.91
CA GLY A 59 -8.76 19.28 8.80
C GLY A 59 -8.08 19.57 10.14
N ASN A 60 -8.61 19.03 11.25
CA ASN A 60 -8.11 19.21 12.61
C ASN A 60 -7.43 17.94 13.19
N GLU A 61 -7.31 16.88 12.38
CA GLU A 61 -6.52 15.70 12.76
C GLU A 61 -5.08 15.89 12.28
N SER A 62 -4.16 15.91 13.24
CA SER A 62 -2.75 16.27 13.08
C SER A 62 -1.96 15.11 12.47
N PHE A 63 -2.18 14.84 11.17
CA PHE A 63 -1.28 13.98 10.41
C PHE A 63 0.11 14.63 10.34
N ASP A 64 1.11 13.96 10.91
CA ASP A 64 2.51 14.34 10.84
C ASP A 64 3.12 13.76 9.56
N PHE A 65 3.32 14.61 8.55
CA PHE A 65 3.97 14.22 7.29
C PHE A 65 5.39 14.80 7.23
N LYS A 66 6.37 13.94 6.99
CA LYS A 66 7.79 14.30 6.89
C LYS A 66 8.46 13.58 5.74
N ILE A 67 9.34 14.30 5.05
CA ILE A 67 10.29 13.73 4.11
C ILE A 67 11.64 13.67 4.83
N LEU A 68 12.30 12.52 4.77
CA LEU A 68 13.58 12.28 5.42
C LEU A 68 14.62 11.90 4.37
N ASP A 69 15.87 12.33 4.59
CA ASP A 69 16.93 12.26 3.58
C ASP A 69 17.51 10.85 3.39
N SER A 70 17.21 9.90 4.30
CA SER A 70 17.76 8.54 4.25
C SER A 70 16.83 7.50 4.88
N PRO A 71 16.93 6.22 4.45
CA PRO A 71 16.16 5.13 5.06
C PRO A 71 16.56 4.89 6.53
N GLN A 72 17.81 5.21 6.91
CA GLN A 72 18.27 5.15 8.31
C GLN A 72 17.51 6.16 9.18
N ALA A 73 17.41 7.41 8.74
CA ALA A 73 16.68 8.45 9.47
C ALA A 73 15.18 8.10 9.56
N LEU A 74 14.62 7.53 8.50
CA LEU A 74 13.24 7.05 8.48
C LEU A 74 13.01 5.90 9.48
N GLU A 75 13.90 4.90 9.48
CA GLU A 75 13.83 3.79 10.42
C GLU A 75 13.99 4.26 11.87
N GLU A 76 14.91 5.19 12.13
CA GLU A 76 15.09 5.78 13.46
C GLU A 76 13.82 6.49 13.95
N ALA A 77 13.19 7.29 13.08
CA ALA A 77 11.92 7.95 13.40
C ALA A 77 10.80 6.95 13.69
N ILE A 78 10.70 5.87 12.91
CA ILE A 78 9.70 4.81 13.12
C ILE A 78 9.96 4.05 14.42
N ARG A 79 11.22 3.71 14.72
CA ARG A 79 11.58 3.05 15.99
C ARG A 79 11.32 3.94 17.19
N LYS A 80 11.56 5.25 17.07
CA LYS A 80 11.21 6.22 18.11
C LYS A 80 9.70 6.21 18.39
N LYS A 81 8.87 6.23 17.34
CA LYS A 81 7.41 6.13 17.49
C LYS A 81 6.96 4.81 18.10
N ALA A 82 7.57 3.70 17.70
CA ALA A 82 7.33 2.41 18.33
C ALA A 82 7.69 2.40 19.83
N ALA A 83 8.81 3.04 20.21
CA ALA A 83 9.24 3.16 21.61
C ALA A 83 8.32 4.06 22.45
N GLU A 84 7.66 5.03 21.83
CA GLU A 84 6.62 5.87 22.44
C GLU A 84 5.29 5.10 22.67
N GLY A 85 5.19 3.84 22.21
CA GLY A 85 4.00 2.98 22.39
C GLY A 85 3.04 2.98 21.20
N TYR A 86 3.38 3.68 20.12
CA TYR A 86 2.59 3.67 18.88
C TYR A 86 2.87 2.43 18.04
N THR A 87 1.89 2.02 17.25
CA THR A 87 2.10 1.05 16.17
C THR A 87 2.81 1.75 15.01
N ALA A 88 4.02 1.30 14.66
CA ALA A 88 4.82 1.92 13.62
C ALA A 88 5.57 0.88 12.79
N ARG A 89 5.56 0.99 11.46
CA ARG A 89 6.20 0.02 10.57
C ARG A 89 6.88 0.67 9.37
N MET A 90 8.02 0.09 8.99
CA MET A 90 8.70 0.38 7.73
C MET A 90 8.03 -0.40 6.60
N MET A 91 7.88 0.21 5.44
CA MET A 91 7.35 -0.43 4.24
C MET A 91 7.98 0.16 2.98
N ALA A 92 7.89 -0.59 1.88
CA ALA A 92 8.43 -0.16 0.60
C ALA A 92 7.61 -0.72 -0.56
N ASP A 93 7.74 -0.06 -1.72
CA ASP A 93 7.33 -0.62 -3.01
C ASP A 93 8.15 -1.85 -3.38
N PHE A 94 7.66 -2.65 -4.32
CA PHE A 94 8.31 -3.91 -4.64
C PHE A 94 9.51 -3.72 -5.59
N CYS A 95 10.51 -2.95 -5.17
CA CYS A 95 11.73 -2.61 -5.93
C CYS A 95 12.93 -3.54 -5.71
N TRP A 96 12.82 -4.51 -4.81
CA TRP A 96 13.89 -5.47 -4.53
C TRP A 96 13.38 -6.90 -4.67
N LYS A 97 14.30 -7.83 -4.88
CA LYS A 97 13.99 -9.26 -4.80
C LYS A 97 13.36 -9.54 -3.45
N TRP A 98 12.41 -10.46 -3.39
CA TRP A 98 11.88 -10.96 -2.11
C TRP A 98 12.21 -12.44 -2.04
N SER A 99 13.31 -12.79 -1.42
CA SER A 99 13.80 -14.16 -1.33
C SER A 99 12.96 -14.97 -0.32
N ASP A 100 12.89 -16.28 -0.50
CA ASP A 100 12.35 -17.18 0.52
C ASP A 100 13.26 -17.19 1.75
N PRO A 101 12.73 -17.53 2.95
CA PRO A 101 13.57 -17.72 4.13
C PRO A 101 14.70 -18.73 3.88
N ARG A 102 15.85 -18.47 4.48
CA ARG A 102 17.01 -19.36 4.47
C ARG A 102 16.68 -20.71 5.14
N PRO A 103 17.50 -21.75 4.94
CA PRO A 103 17.29 -23.07 5.58
C PRO A 103 17.19 -23.04 7.11
N ASP A 104 17.81 -22.05 7.76
CA ASP A 104 17.74 -21.82 9.21
C ASP A 104 16.46 -21.06 9.64
N GLY A 105 15.65 -20.59 8.68
CA GLY A 105 14.43 -19.82 8.86
C GLY A 105 14.65 -18.30 8.95
N ALA A 106 15.89 -17.82 8.82
CA ALA A 106 16.17 -16.38 8.78
C ALA A 106 15.76 -15.77 7.42
N LEU A 107 15.44 -14.48 7.42
CA LEU A 107 15.11 -13.74 6.19
C LEU A 107 16.38 -13.17 5.55
N GLU A 108 16.42 -13.10 4.23
CA GLU A 108 17.50 -12.43 3.51
C GLU A 108 17.31 -10.91 3.52
N GLU A 109 18.42 -10.18 3.64
CA GLU A 109 18.42 -8.71 3.64
C GLU A 109 18.34 -8.13 2.22
N ASP A 110 17.24 -8.43 1.53
CA ASP A 110 17.10 -8.06 0.12
C ASP A 110 16.86 -6.55 -0.10
N VAL A 111 16.32 -5.82 0.88
CA VAL A 111 16.10 -4.36 0.76
C VAL A 111 17.42 -3.64 1.00
N VAL A 112 18.08 -3.25 -0.09
CA VAL A 112 19.42 -2.65 -0.08
C VAL A 112 19.41 -1.25 -0.68
N ILE A 113 19.83 -0.26 0.11
CA ILE A 113 19.98 1.15 -0.30
C ILE A 113 21.32 1.67 0.23
N GLY A 114 22.37 1.63 -0.60
CA GLY A 114 23.73 1.90 -0.13
C GLY A 114 24.11 0.90 0.97
N GLU A 115 24.48 1.41 2.14
CA GLU A 115 24.79 0.59 3.32
C GLU A 115 23.55 0.14 4.11
N TYR A 116 22.37 0.71 3.84
CA TYR A 116 21.14 0.27 4.49
C TYR A 116 20.72 -1.11 3.97
N ARG A 117 20.50 -2.04 4.90
CA ARG A 117 20.10 -3.42 4.62
C ARG A 117 19.03 -3.85 5.60
N ARG A 118 17.89 -4.33 5.09
CA ARG A 118 16.85 -4.96 5.90
C ARG A 118 16.20 -6.12 5.14
N PRO A 119 15.70 -7.13 5.86
CA PRO A 119 14.85 -8.12 5.25
C PRO A 119 13.48 -7.52 4.93
N TRP A 120 12.84 -8.05 3.88
CA TRP A 120 11.40 -7.93 3.74
C TRP A 120 10.68 -8.60 4.91
N ASN A 121 9.39 -8.35 5.06
CA ASN A 121 8.55 -9.23 5.85
C ASN A 121 8.56 -10.65 5.30
N ALA A 122 8.24 -11.64 6.14
CA ALA A 122 8.09 -13.02 5.66
C ALA A 122 7.03 -13.10 4.55
N ARG A 123 7.28 -13.87 3.49
CA ARG A 123 6.29 -14.18 2.45
C ARG A 123 5.05 -14.85 3.07
N PRO A 124 3.84 -14.62 2.54
CA PRO A 124 2.64 -15.30 3.03
C PRO A 124 2.75 -16.83 3.02
N GLU A 125 3.48 -17.39 2.05
CA GLU A 125 3.67 -18.82 1.86
C GLU A 125 4.81 -19.41 2.72
N ALA A 126 5.56 -18.57 3.45
CA ALA A 126 6.70 -19.02 4.24
C ALA A 126 6.26 -19.93 5.41
N THR A 127 6.79 -21.16 5.44
CA THR A 127 6.43 -22.17 6.45
C THR A 127 7.46 -22.36 7.55
N ARG A 128 8.74 -22.05 7.29
CA ARG A 128 9.84 -22.20 8.24
C ARG A 128 10.47 -20.84 8.54
N LEU A 129 10.16 -20.30 9.71
CA LEU A 129 10.65 -19.00 10.18
C LEU A 129 11.43 -19.19 11.49
N ALA A 130 12.56 -18.51 11.61
CA ALA A 130 13.34 -18.52 12.84
C ALA A 130 12.57 -17.82 13.97
N LYS A 131 12.93 -18.13 15.21
CA LYS A 131 12.28 -17.57 16.40
C LYS A 131 12.33 -16.05 16.37
N GLY A 132 11.18 -15.41 16.59
CA GLY A 132 11.03 -13.95 16.61
C GLY A 132 10.57 -13.36 15.28
N ILE A 133 10.63 -14.09 14.17
CA ILE A 133 10.08 -13.61 12.89
C ILE A 133 8.58 -13.93 12.81
N PRO A 134 7.69 -12.92 12.74
CA PRO A 134 6.27 -13.15 12.53
C PRO A 134 5.96 -13.67 11.12
N LYS A 135 4.85 -14.42 11.01
CA LYS A 135 4.19 -14.67 9.72
C LYS A 135 3.69 -13.35 9.11
N ALA A 136 3.53 -13.31 7.80
CA ALA A 136 3.05 -12.12 7.07
C ALA A 136 1.77 -11.52 7.68
N SER A 137 0.80 -12.36 8.03
CA SER A 137 -0.49 -11.94 8.62
C SER A 137 -0.39 -11.34 10.03
N LEU A 138 0.77 -11.42 10.69
CA LEU A 138 1.02 -10.91 12.03
C LEU A 138 2.16 -9.88 12.06
N TRP A 139 2.77 -9.58 10.90
CA TRP A 139 3.94 -8.71 10.79
C TRP A 139 3.70 -7.30 11.36
N ALA A 140 2.55 -6.71 11.08
CA ALA A 140 2.22 -5.36 11.52
C ALA A 140 2.05 -5.24 13.05
N HIS A 141 1.73 -6.34 13.74
CA HIS A 141 1.34 -6.33 15.15
C HIS A 141 2.39 -6.93 16.09
N LEU A 142 3.13 -7.95 15.64
CA LEU A 142 4.12 -8.60 16.49
C LEU A 142 5.44 -7.81 16.54
N PRO A 143 6.14 -7.78 17.69
CA PRO A 143 7.35 -6.97 17.88
C PRO A 143 8.44 -7.23 16.84
N GLY A 144 8.64 -8.49 16.44
CA GLY A 144 9.68 -8.85 15.47
C GLY A 144 9.45 -8.31 14.05
N GLY A 145 8.29 -7.73 13.76
CA GLY A 145 8.04 -7.04 12.50
C GLY A 145 8.75 -5.69 12.37
N ILE A 146 9.23 -5.09 13.48
CA ILE A 146 9.90 -3.78 13.46
C ILE A 146 11.25 -3.81 12.73
N ASP A 147 11.91 -4.97 12.69
CA ASP A 147 13.20 -5.18 12.02
C ASP A 147 13.05 -5.59 10.55
N GLN A 148 11.82 -5.55 10.03
CA GLN A 148 11.45 -5.95 8.66
C GLN A 148 10.83 -4.77 7.91
N VAL A 149 11.07 -4.72 6.61
CA VAL A 149 10.35 -3.81 5.71
C VAL A 149 9.13 -4.53 5.15
N GLY A 150 7.94 -3.98 5.36
CA GLY A 150 6.71 -4.49 4.78
C GLY A 150 6.65 -4.26 3.28
N CYS A 151 6.44 -5.31 2.50
CA CYS A 151 6.05 -5.15 1.11
C CYS A 151 4.63 -4.56 1.04
N ILE A 152 4.38 -3.67 0.07
CA ILE A 152 3.08 -3.00 -0.10
C ILE A 152 1.88 -3.97 -0.13
N TYR A 153 2.04 -5.16 -0.73
CA TYR A 153 0.96 -6.17 -0.77
C TYR A 153 0.68 -6.81 0.59
N THR A 154 1.68 -6.88 1.48
CA THR A 154 1.46 -7.35 2.86
C THR A 154 0.88 -6.25 3.71
N ALA A 155 1.36 -5.02 3.56
CA ALA A 155 0.86 -3.88 4.31
C ALA A 155 -0.63 -3.59 4.02
N GLN A 156 -1.11 -3.97 2.83
CA GLN A 156 -2.51 -3.82 2.45
C GLN A 156 -3.46 -4.49 3.45
N GLY A 157 -4.33 -3.69 4.08
CA GLY A 157 -5.30 -4.16 5.05
C GLY A 157 -4.83 -4.12 6.51
N PHE A 158 -3.59 -3.71 6.77
CA PHE A 158 -3.14 -3.36 8.12
C PHE A 158 -3.32 -1.87 8.39
N GLU A 159 -3.54 -1.56 9.67
CA GLU A 159 -3.60 -0.20 10.20
C GLU A 159 -2.46 -0.04 11.22
N PHE A 160 -1.79 1.12 11.19
CA PHE A 160 -0.76 1.52 12.15
C PHE A 160 -0.78 3.05 12.30
N ASP A 161 -0.36 3.53 13.48
CA ASP A 161 -0.33 4.96 13.81
C ASP A 161 0.73 5.71 12.97
N TYR A 162 1.84 5.06 12.65
CA TYR A 162 2.93 5.64 11.83
C TYR A 162 3.42 4.67 10.74
N ALA A 163 3.53 5.19 9.52
CA ALA A 163 4.03 4.44 8.38
C ALA A 163 5.32 5.09 7.86
N GLY A 164 6.41 4.32 7.80
CA GLY A 164 7.64 4.74 7.15
C GLY A 164 7.69 4.16 5.76
N VAL A 165 7.45 4.97 4.74
CA VAL A 165 7.42 4.52 3.33
C VAL A 165 8.73 4.84 2.63
N ILE A 166 9.44 3.80 2.21
CA ILE A 166 10.56 3.92 1.29
C ILE A 166 10.01 3.87 -0.14
N TYR A 167 10.22 4.97 -0.87
CA TYR A 167 10.01 4.99 -2.31
C TYR A 167 11.27 4.48 -3.01
N GLY A 168 11.12 3.39 -3.74
CA GLY A 168 12.16 2.79 -4.54
C GLY A 168 12.36 3.53 -5.86
N ARG A 169 13.10 2.90 -6.76
CA ARG A 169 13.54 3.54 -8.02
C ARG A 169 12.62 3.24 -9.20
N ASP A 170 11.54 2.51 -8.99
CA ASP A 170 10.54 2.19 -10.01
C ASP A 170 9.54 3.33 -10.23
N LEU A 171 9.52 4.36 -9.38
CA LEU A 171 8.78 5.59 -9.57
C LEU A 171 9.72 6.79 -9.56
N LEU A 172 9.78 7.52 -10.67
CA LEU A 172 10.72 8.63 -10.87
C LEU A 172 9.95 9.91 -11.16
N TYR A 173 10.33 11.01 -10.50
CA TYR A 173 9.88 12.34 -10.90
C TYR A 173 10.88 12.95 -11.90
N ARG A 174 10.39 13.43 -13.04
CA ARG A 174 11.17 14.13 -14.06
C ARG A 174 10.92 15.63 -13.93
N PHE A 175 11.87 16.34 -13.33
CA PHE A 175 11.75 17.78 -13.07
C PHE A 175 11.65 18.62 -14.35
N ASP A 176 12.25 18.18 -15.45
CA ASP A 176 12.18 18.84 -16.75
C ASP A 176 10.77 18.76 -17.37
N ARG A 177 10.08 17.64 -17.19
CA ARG A 177 8.72 17.39 -17.72
C ARG A 177 7.61 17.61 -16.71
N GLN A 178 7.97 17.83 -15.44
CA GLN A 178 7.06 17.91 -14.31
C GLN A 178 6.13 16.69 -14.19
N ASP A 179 6.64 15.49 -14.52
CA ASP A 179 5.85 14.26 -14.55
C ASP A 179 6.43 13.08 -13.77
N TRP A 180 5.52 12.20 -13.35
CA TRP A 180 5.86 10.93 -12.72
C TRP A 180 5.95 9.84 -13.78
N VAL A 181 7.04 9.09 -13.75
CA VAL A 181 7.33 8.01 -14.70
C VAL A 181 7.55 6.72 -13.92
N GLY A 182 6.76 5.71 -14.25
CA GLY A 182 7.05 4.34 -13.82
C GLY A 182 8.21 3.74 -14.62
N ASP A 183 9.23 3.23 -13.94
CA ASP A 183 10.33 2.44 -14.48
C ASP A 183 10.14 0.97 -14.12
N ASN A 184 9.39 0.27 -14.96
CA ASN A 184 9.09 -1.16 -14.81
C ASN A 184 10.33 -2.05 -14.73
N GLN A 185 11.49 -1.61 -15.25
CA GLN A 185 12.74 -2.38 -15.20
C GLN A 185 13.32 -2.43 -13.78
N ARG A 186 12.93 -1.49 -12.93
CA ARG A 186 13.39 -1.37 -11.54
C ARG A 186 12.39 -1.90 -10.52
N SER A 187 11.17 -2.22 -10.96
CA SER A 187 10.23 -2.98 -10.15
C SER A 187 10.67 -4.45 -10.12
N TYR A 188 10.28 -5.19 -9.08
CA TYR A 188 10.34 -6.65 -8.98
C TYR A 188 8.95 -7.29 -9.06
N ASP A 189 7.87 -6.50 -9.15
CA ASP A 189 6.55 -7.00 -9.49
C ASP A 189 6.53 -7.47 -10.96
N THR A 190 6.27 -8.77 -11.14
CA THR A 190 6.20 -9.39 -12.47
C THR A 190 5.10 -8.82 -13.38
N VAL A 191 3.99 -8.33 -12.80
CA VAL A 191 2.90 -7.68 -13.55
C VAL A 191 3.37 -6.33 -14.05
N VAL A 192 3.99 -5.52 -13.19
CA VAL A 192 4.56 -4.21 -13.54
C VAL A 192 5.69 -4.38 -14.56
N LYS A 193 6.58 -5.37 -14.40
CA LYS A 193 7.63 -5.66 -15.39
C LYS A 193 7.09 -5.95 -16.79
N ARG A 194 5.90 -6.55 -16.88
CA ARG A 194 5.25 -6.92 -18.15
C ARG A 194 4.40 -5.79 -18.72
N SER A 195 4.03 -4.79 -17.92
CA SER A 195 3.40 -3.60 -18.47
C SER A 195 4.42 -2.83 -19.29
N GLY A 196 4.04 -2.30 -20.46
CA GLY A 196 4.90 -1.37 -21.19
C GLY A 196 5.20 -0.13 -20.35
N ARG A 197 6.08 0.75 -20.82
CA ARG A 197 6.41 2.01 -20.13
C ARG A 197 5.12 2.81 -19.88
N MET A 198 4.72 2.93 -18.62
CA MET A 198 3.52 3.67 -18.22
C MET A 198 3.88 5.13 -17.93
N ASP A 199 3.30 6.03 -18.71
CA ASP A 199 3.26 7.46 -18.39
C ASP A 199 2.08 7.69 -17.44
N LEU A 200 2.37 7.91 -16.16
CA LEU A 200 1.34 7.99 -15.11
C LEU A 200 0.52 9.28 -15.18
N ASN A 201 0.93 10.23 -16.02
CA ASN A 201 0.25 11.50 -16.23
C ASN A 201 -0.64 11.52 -17.48
N ARG A 202 -0.74 10.42 -18.25
CA ARG A 202 -1.75 10.32 -19.31
C ARG A 202 -3.13 10.15 -18.68
N SER A 203 -3.83 11.26 -18.48
CA SER A 203 -5.29 11.25 -18.47
C SER A 203 -5.74 10.65 -19.81
N GLU A 204 -6.34 9.47 -19.80
CA GLU A 204 -7.04 8.94 -20.97
C GLU A 204 -8.18 9.93 -21.30
N THR A 205 -7.92 10.86 -22.21
CA THR A 205 -8.97 11.50 -23.00
C THR A 205 -9.39 10.50 -24.07
N ALA A 206 -10.46 9.76 -23.77
CA ALA A 206 -11.29 9.04 -24.73
C ALA A 206 -12.75 9.07 -24.25
#